data_AF-A0ABD1J350-F1
#
_entry.id   AF-A0ABD1J350-F1
#
_cell.length_a   1.000
_cell.length_b   1.000
_cell.length_c   1.000
_cell.angle_alpha   90.00
_cell.angle_beta   90.00
_cell.angle_gamma   90.00
#
_symmetry.space_group_name_H-M   'P 1'
#
loop_
_entity.id
_entity.type
_entity.pdbx_description
1 polymer ?
#
loop_
_entity_poly.entity_id
_entity_poly.type
_entity_poly.pdbx_seq_one_letter_code
_entity_poly.pdbx_strand_id
1 'polypeptide(L)'
;MSLQTHGCAEKDIVDPESQHTDTEEGESLSPRRVQLELRPGRAHTFQVHVKPQRKQKAVDVYFLTSLSANNRGKGHRAKLLAEKALTGIAKSNPELEVHTLGYGLFGHTNVTDKEQKQCEEAGEVCEPELYVTHSSAAPLDLSHWHRPWRTEGGLQALMQVALCKDVVNWGQNDRIVIYATDGTYQVAPEAESVNSSMCQMNNSRIQTKISLPSVSELRKVLLENNIQVIFAVPFDYLHEYGSLQMKLPRARVVYVDVSDPSDYNFEEPFDRVRTSLVLTHSPVQGLNITYRPLCEYSFGGDHQGTCYTRGRHKQKTQTFNVTVSSESCVLPASFEIKSLTHQESLTVELTPRCSCECGDEPDPELCNYAGNPVCGKCRCDAGYFGSWCECSVSDDDGPCRQGRGAPVCLGRGVCVCGQCECHSSLGGRYYGRYCQCDDFSCDMLEGKICGGHGRCKCGKCVCEEGYVGDACDCSTEVDRCQSPDGSLCSGHGQCKCNKCECQDVYAGALCEDCPVC
;
A
#
# COMPACT_ATOMS: atom_id res chain seq x y z
N MET A 1 -23.72 0.15 -2.80
CA MET A 1 -24.95 -0.68 -2.91
C MET A 1 -24.50 -2.14 -2.93
N SER A 2 -25.08 -3.00 -2.10
CA SER A 2 -24.68 -4.42 -2.05
C SER A 2 -25.26 -5.18 -3.25
N LEU A 3 -24.65 -6.31 -3.63
CA LEU A 3 -25.17 -7.16 -4.72
C LEU A 3 -26.60 -7.67 -4.43
N GLN A 4 -26.95 -7.78 -3.15
CA GLN A 4 -28.29 -8.13 -2.67
C GLN A 4 -29.35 -7.10 -3.12
N THR A 5 -29.02 -5.80 -3.19
CA THR A 5 -29.99 -4.80 -3.66
C THR A 5 -30.29 -4.93 -5.16
N HIS A 6 -29.51 -5.71 -5.89
CA HIS A 6 -29.70 -6.03 -7.30
C HIS A 6 -30.25 -7.45 -7.51
N GLY A 7 -30.70 -8.12 -6.43
CA GLY A 7 -31.37 -9.42 -6.50
C GLY A 7 -30.47 -10.65 -6.42
N CYS A 8 -29.17 -10.49 -6.16
CA CYS A 8 -28.27 -11.64 -5.93
C CYS A 8 -28.54 -12.25 -4.55
N ALA A 9 -28.81 -13.57 -4.49
CA ALA A 9 -29.04 -14.25 -3.23
C ALA A 9 -27.75 -14.35 -2.41
N GLU A 10 -27.86 -14.29 -1.09
CA GLU A 10 -26.69 -14.27 -0.20
C GLU A 10 -25.78 -15.50 -0.36
N LYS A 11 -26.38 -16.67 -0.58
CA LYS A 11 -25.66 -17.94 -0.81
C LYS A 11 -24.83 -17.94 -2.10
N ASP A 12 -25.13 -17.08 -3.06
CA ASP A 12 -24.46 -17.00 -4.36
C ASP A 12 -23.36 -15.92 -4.35
N ILE A 13 -23.24 -15.14 -3.27
CA ILE A 13 -22.21 -14.12 -3.10
C ILE A 13 -20.94 -14.78 -2.55
N VAL A 14 -19.92 -14.89 -3.40
CA VAL A 14 -18.60 -15.39 -3.00
C VAL A 14 -17.73 -14.20 -2.57
N ASP A 15 -17.64 -13.96 -1.26
CA ASP A 15 -16.78 -12.94 -0.65
C ASP A 15 -15.73 -13.60 0.26
N PRO A 16 -14.62 -14.14 -0.30
CA PRO A 16 -13.65 -14.87 0.50
C PRO A 16 -13.01 -13.94 1.53
N GLU A 17 -13.00 -14.35 2.79
CA GLU A 17 -12.33 -13.60 3.84
C GLU A 17 -10.88 -14.07 4.03
N SER A 18 -10.03 -13.14 4.45
CA SER A 18 -8.74 -13.51 5.00
C SER A 18 -8.95 -14.23 6.34
N GLN A 19 -8.18 -15.27 6.59
CA GLN A 19 -8.29 -16.06 7.82
C GLN A 19 -6.94 -16.61 8.25
N HIS A 20 -6.84 -17.05 9.50
CA HIS A 20 -5.63 -17.68 10.02
C HIS A 20 -5.97 -18.84 10.94
N THR A 21 -5.03 -19.78 11.05
CA THR A 21 -5.07 -20.88 12.02
C THR A 21 -3.72 -20.99 12.73
N ASP A 22 -3.78 -21.07 14.06
CA ASP A 22 -2.60 -21.33 14.89
C ASP A 22 -2.39 -22.83 14.97
N THR A 23 -1.23 -23.31 14.50
CA THR A 23 -0.97 -24.75 14.33
C THR A 23 0.01 -25.33 15.36
N GLU A 24 0.77 -24.47 16.03
CA GLU A 24 1.72 -24.87 17.08
C GLU A 24 1.79 -23.78 18.15
N GLU A 25 1.66 -24.14 19.43
CA GLU A 25 1.88 -23.21 20.55
C GLU A 25 3.37 -23.14 20.92
N GLY A 26 3.83 -21.97 21.35
CA GLY A 26 5.23 -21.77 21.78
C GLY A 26 5.37 -21.43 23.25
N GLU A 27 6.56 -21.70 23.81
CA GLU A 27 6.81 -21.50 25.23
C GLU A 27 6.98 -20.01 25.58
N SER A 28 7.89 -19.27 24.93
CA SER A 28 8.09 -17.84 25.19
C SER A 28 7.34 -16.94 24.21
N LEU A 29 7.19 -17.37 22.96
CA LEU A 29 6.45 -16.70 21.90
C LEU A 29 5.34 -17.63 21.38
N SER A 30 4.07 -17.23 21.46
CA SER A 30 2.93 -18.05 21.03
C SER A 30 1.96 -17.25 20.15
N PRO A 31 1.40 -17.83 19.08
CA PRO A 31 1.72 -19.16 18.53
C PRO A 31 3.13 -19.22 17.94
N ARG A 32 3.63 -20.44 17.74
CA ARG A 32 4.92 -20.73 17.07
C ARG A 32 4.77 -20.90 15.56
N ARG A 33 3.57 -21.31 15.10
CA ARG A 33 3.27 -21.42 13.68
C ARG A 33 1.86 -20.93 13.37
N VAL A 34 1.75 -20.05 12.38
CA VAL A 34 0.50 -19.48 11.88
C VAL A 34 0.37 -19.81 10.39
N GLN A 35 -0.74 -20.44 10.03
CA GLN A 35 -1.15 -20.55 8.62
C GLN A 35 -2.08 -19.39 8.30
N LEU A 36 -1.68 -18.54 7.37
CA LEU A 36 -2.37 -17.31 7.00
C LEU A 36 -2.89 -17.41 5.57
N GLU A 37 -4.21 -17.37 5.41
CA GLU A 37 -4.87 -17.20 4.12
C GLU A 37 -5.19 -15.71 3.92
N LEU A 38 -4.54 -15.08 2.95
CA LEU A 38 -4.64 -13.63 2.75
C LEU A 38 -5.31 -13.28 1.43
N ARG A 39 -6.41 -12.53 1.50
CA ARG A 39 -7.05 -11.91 0.34
C ARG A 39 -6.40 -10.54 0.04
N PRO A 40 -6.05 -10.26 -1.22
CA PRO A 40 -5.57 -8.94 -1.62
C PRO A 40 -6.59 -7.82 -1.31
N GLY A 41 -6.08 -6.69 -0.83
CA GLY A 41 -6.88 -5.51 -0.47
C GLY A 41 -7.59 -5.60 0.89
N ARG A 42 -7.59 -6.77 1.57
CA ARG A 42 -8.14 -6.93 2.93
C ARG A 42 -7.07 -7.31 3.94
N ALA A 43 -6.76 -6.38 4.83
CA ALA A 43 -5.83 -6.60 5.93
C ALA A 43 -6.38 -7.63 6.92
N HIS A 44 -5.54 -8.57 7.34
CA HIS A 44 -5.87 -9.58 8.34
C HIS A 44 -5.05 -9.39 9.59
N THR A 45 -5.66 -9.51 10.77
CA THR A 45 -4.98 -9.32 12.06
C THR A 45 -5.05 -10.58 12.90
N PHE A 46 -3.91 -11.01 13.43
CA PHE A 46 -3.82 -12.08 14.42
C PHE A 46 -3.01 -11.63 15.64
N GLN A 47 -3.13 -12.36 16.75
CA GLN A 47 -2.48 -12.01 18.01
C GLN A 47 -1.24 -12.86 18.24
N VAL A 48 -0.18 -12.20 18.68
CA VAL A 48 1.06 -12.85 19.13
C VAL A 48 1.27 -12.50 20.60
N HIS A 49 1.44 -13.53 21.42
CA HIS A 49 1.64 -13.44 22.85
C HIS A 49 3.11 -13.68 23.18
N VAL A 50 3.72 -12.73 23.88
CA VAL A 50 5.12 -12.78 24.32
C VAL A 50 5.15 -12.90 25.84
N LYS A 51 5.59 -14.05 26.35
CA LYS A 51 5.79 -14.27 27.78
C LYS A 51 7.01 -13.48 28.26
N PRO A 52 7.08 -13.12 29.55
CA PRO A 52 8.22 -12.39 30.10
C PRO A 52 9.47 -13.26 30.19
N GLN A 53 10.63 -12.65 29.91
CA GLN A 53 11.92 -13.33 29.98
C GLN A 53 12.31 -13.57 31.45
N ARG A 54 12.47 -14.85 31.84
CA ARG A 54 12.75 -15.23 33.24
C ARG A 54 14.23 -15.23 33.62
N LYS A 55 15.15 -15.32 32.66
CA LYS A 55 16.61 -15.27 32.87
C LYS A 55 17.23 -14.22 31.96
N GLN A 56 17.90 -13.26 32.56
CA GLN A 56 18.65 -12.23 31.84
C GLN A 56 20.01 -12.81 31.41
N LYS A 57 20.30 -12.86 30.10
CA LYS A 57 21.64 -13.23 29.59
C LYS A 57 22.65 -12.12 29.93
N ALA A 58 23.95 -12.37 29.91
CA ALA A 58 24.87 -11.24 29.96
C ALA A 58 24.73 -10.37 28.68
N VAL A 59 25.32 -9.18 28.68
CA VAL A 59 25.32 -8.23 27.55
C VAL A 59 26.74 -7.83 27.22
N ASP A 60 27.04 -7.77 25.93
CA ASP A 60 28.27 -7.18 25.42
C ASP A 60 27.96 -5.73 25.00
N VAL A 61 28.72 -4.77 25.53
CA VAL A 61 28.52 -3.34 25.28
C VAL A 61 29.67 -2.80 24.45
N TYR A 62 29.37 -2.07 23.39
CA TYR A 62 30.37 -1.44 22.53
C TYR A 62 30.10 0.04 22.42
N PHE A 63 31.07 0.87 22.79
CA PHE A 63 30.95 2.31 22.77
C PHE A 63 31.61 2.87 21.50
N LEU A 64 30.80 3.35 20.56
CA LEU A 64 31.24 3.85 19.26
C LEU A 64 31.02 5.37 19.21
N THR A 65 32.07 6.17 19.05
CA THR A 65 31.93 7.64 19.13
C THR A 65 32.77 8.42 18.11
N SER A 66 32.26 9.58 17.68
CA SER A 66 33.04 10.58 16.94
C SER A 66 33.58 11.71 17.81
N LEU A 67 33.21 11.72 19.10
CA LEU A 67 33.55 12.77 20.06
C LEU A 67 35.02 12.64 20.47
N SER A 68 35.92 13.12 19.61
CA SER A 68 37.35 13.10 19.86
C SER A 68 37.88 14.42 20.43
N ALA A 69 39.08 14.33 20.99
CA ALA A 69 39.78 15.33 21.78
C ALA A 69 39.82 16.73 21.15
N ASN A 70 39.29 17.71 21.86
CA ASN A 70 39.59 19.13 21.63
C ASN A 70 40.71 19.62 22.58
N ASN A 71 41.41 20.66 22.14
CA ASN A 71 42.64 21.26 22.70
C ASN A 71 42.61 21.76 24.17
N ARG A 72 41.59 21.40 24.98
CA ARG A 72 41.45 21.83 26.38
C ARG A 72 41.37 20.69 27.42
N GLY A 73 41.71 19.44 27.10
CA GLY A 73 41.72 18.37 28.10
C GLY A 73 41.43 16.97 27.54
N LYS A 74 42.41 16.47 26.78
CA LYS A 74 42.73 15.11 26.32
C LYS A 74 41.86 13.95 26.87
N GLY A 75 41.16 13.22 25.98
CA GLY A 75 40.57 11.88 26.22
C GLY A 75 39.45 11.77 27.26
N HIS A 76 39.28 12.77 28.10
CA HIS A 76 38.44 12.69 29.29
C HIS A 76 36.96 12.63 28.95
N ARG A 77 36.48 13.29 27.88
CA ARG A 77 35.04 13.36 27.56
C ARG A 77 34.49 12.02 27.07
N ALA A 78 35.10 11.40 26.06
CA ALA A 78 34.66 10.09 25.55
C ALA A 78 34.77 9.00 26.62
N LYS A 79 35.87 9.00 27.38
CA LYS A 79 36.06 8.10 28.52
C LYS A 79 35.01 8.31 29.60
N LEU A 80 34.79 9.55 30.05
CA LEU A 80 33.79 9.91 31.05
C LEU A 80 32.36 9.60 30.57
N LEU A 81 32.09 9.82 29.28
CA LEU A 81 30.81 9.52 28.64
C LEU A 81 30.54 8.02 28.69
N ALA A 82 31.53 7.20 28.35
CA ALA A 82 31.42 5.75 28.44
C ALA A 82 31.33 5.24 29.89
N GLU A 83 32.16 5.76 30.81
CA GLU A 83 32.13 5.40 32.24
C GLU A 83 30.77 5.72 32.87
N LYS A 84 30.22 6.89 32.55
CA LYS A 84 28.88 7.26 33.04
C LYS A 84 27.77 6.46 32.37
N ALA A 85 27.89 6.11 31.09
CA ALA A 85 26.94 5.24 30.41
C ALA A 85 26.90 3.84 31.05
N LEU A 86 28.07 3.26 31.38
CA LEU A 86 28.17 1.99 32.10
C LEU A 86 27.56 2.08 33.50
N THR A 87 27.84 3.16 34.21
CA THR A 87 27.25 3.41 35.53
C THR A 87 25.72 3.51 35.44
N GLY A 88 25.20 4.20 34.42
CA GLY A 88 23.76 4.30 34.15
C GLY A 88 23.14 2.94 33.83
N ILE A 89 23.78 2.13 32.99
CA ILE A 89 23.33 0.77 32.67
C ILE A 89 23.26 -0.09 33.93
N ALA A 90 24.33 -0.11 34.73
CA ALA A 90 24.43 -0.91 35.95
C ALA A 90 23.40 -0.49 37.01
N LYS A 91 23.18 0.83 37.18
CA LYS A 91 22.18 1.35 38.13
C LYS A 91 20.74 1.06 37.69
N SER A 92 20.41 1.32 36.43
CA SER A 92 19.05 1.16 35.92
C SER A 92 18.66 -0.30 35.68
N ASN A 93 19.65 -1.19 35.54
CA ASN A 93 19.46 -2.61 35.32
C ASN A 93 20.37 -3.43 36.24
N PRO A 94 20.09 -3.49 37.56
CA PRO A 94 20.98 -4.14 38.54
C PRO A 94 21.11 -5.66 38.36
N GLU A 95 20.19 -6.29 37.62
CA GLU A 95 20.23 -7.71 37.24
C GLU A 95 20.97 -7.97 35.92
N LEU A 96 21.44 -6.91 35.24
CA LEU A 96 22.12 -7.00 33.95
C LEU A 96 23.62 -7.16 34.13
N GLU A 97 24.14 -8.32 33.78
CA GLU A 97 25.57 -8.57 33.77
C GLU A 97 26.19 -8.07 32.47
N VAL A 98 27.14 -7.12 32.55
CA VAL A 98 27.96 -6.69 31.41
C VAL A 98 29.15 -7.63 31.31
N HIS A 99 29.22 -8.42 30.24
CA HIS A 99 30.24 -9.44 30.05
C HIS A 99 31.49 -8.89 29.37
N THR A 100 31.34 -8.18 28.26
CA THR A 100 32.45 -7.50 27.57
C THR A 100 32.12 -6.05 27.28
N LEU A 101 33.20 -5.27 27.18
CA LEU A 101 33.16 -3.86 26.88
C LEU A 101 34.18 -3.55 25.78
N GLY A 102 33.73 -2.92 24.69
CA GLY A 102 34.57 -2.52 23.57
C GLY A 102 34.42 -1.03 23.22
N TYR A 103 35.36 -0.49 22.46
CA TYR A 103 35.43 0.95 22.17
C TYR A 103 35.86 1.25 20.73
N GLY A 104 35.11 2.06 20.00
CA GLY A 104 35.45 2.49 18.65
C GLY A 104 35.36 4.00 18.50
N LEU A 105 36.24 4.54 17.68
CA LEU A 105 36.18 5.89 17.16
C LEU A 105 35.77 5.86 15.70
N PHE A 106 34.95 6.82 15.30
CA PHE A 106 34.63 7.03 13.89
C PHE A 106 34.78 8.47 13.44
N GLY A 107 35.25 8.57 12.20
CA GLY A 107 35.32 9.79 11.42
C GLY A 107 34.81 9.54 10.01
N HIS A 108 35.16 10.43 9.10
CA HIS A 108 34.80 10.32 7.69
C HIS A 108 35.82 9.47 6.92
N THR A 109 35.33 8.54 6.09
CA THR A 109 36.19 7.58 5.36
C THR A 109 36.62 8.07 3.97
N ASN A 110 36.12 9.22 3.50
CA ASN A 110 36.40 9.77 2.16
C ASN A 110 36.98 11.18 2.25
N VAL A 111 38.25 11.30 2.61
CA VAL A 111 38.93 12.61 2.59
C VAL A 111 39.41 12.88 1.16
N THR A 112 38.97 13.97 0.54
CA THR A 112 39.53 14.41 -0.76
C THR A 112 40.92 15.00 -0.58
N ASP A 113 41.77 15.00 -1.61
CA ASP A 113 43.12 15.61 -1.56
C ASP A 113 43.10 17.08 -1.08
N LYS A 114 42.02 17.81 -1.41
CA LYS A 114 41.80 19.18 -0.96
C LYS A 114 41.53 19.26 0.54
N GLU A 115 40.72 18.34 1.06
CA GLU A 115 40.38 18.27 2.48
C GLU A 115 41.55 17.76 3.32
N GLN A 116 42.32 16.81 2.78
CA GLN A 116 43.57 16.35 3.35
C GLN A 116 44.52 17.54 3.58
N LYS A 117 44.69 18.35 2.53
CA LYS A 117 45.55 19.54 2.57
C LYS A 117 45.06 20.61 3.55
N GLN A 118 43.75 20.87 3.61
CA GLN A 118 43.17 21.82 4.58
C GLN A 118 43.39 21.38 6.04
N CYS A 119 43.36 20.09 6.27
CA CYS A 119 43.59 19.50 7.59
C CYS A 119 45.08 19.56 7.98
N GLU A 120 45.98 19.24 7.05
CA GLU A 120 47.44 19.36 7.24
C GLU A 120 47.85 20.82 7.50
N GLU A 121 47.24 21.78 6.79
CA GLU A 121 47.45 23.23 6.97
C GLU A 121 46.99 23.74 8.35
N ALA A 122 46.02 23.07 8.97
CA ALA A 122 45.58 23.37 10.34
C ALA A 122 46.43 22.69 11.42
N GLY A 123 47.45 21.91 11.03
CA GLY A 123 48.33 21.19 11.95
C GLY A 123 47.66 20.02 12.67
N GLU A 124 46.59 19.46 12.09
CA GLU A 124 45.90 18.29 12.64
C GLU A 124 46.29 17.01 11.88
N VAL A 125 46.04 15.85 12.50
CA VAL A 125 46.35 14.54 11.89
C VAL A 125 45.15 14.05 11.09
N CYS A 126 45.35 13.97 9.78
CA CYS A 126 44.35 13.67 8.76
C CYS A 126 44.47 12.20 8.33
N GLU A 127 44.22 11.26 9.25
CA GLU A 127 44.15 9.85 8.86
C GLU A 127 42.68 9.46 8.66
N PRO A 128 42.29 8.98 7.46
CA PRO A 128 40.94 8.52 7.18
C PRO A 128 40.77 7.14 7.80
N GLU A 129 40.58 7.07 9.10
CA GLU A 129 40.50 5.76 9.76
C GLU A 129 39.36 5.70 10.75
N LEU A 130 38.43 4.79 10.46
CA LEU A 130 37.65 4.18 11.51
C LEU A 130 38.61 3.38 12.41
N TYR A 131 38.77 3.82 13.65
CA TYR A 131 39.62 3.19 14.65
C TYR A 131 38.77 2.39 15.64
N VAL A 132 38.68 1.08 15.46
CA VAL A 132 37.83 0.17 16.25
C VAL A 132 38.69 -0.62 17.23
N THR A 133 39.06 -0.03 18.37
CA THR A 133 39.96 -0.69 19.34
C THR A 133 39.21 -1.63 20.30
N HIS A 134 39.57 -2.91 20.31
CA HIS A 134 39.05 -3.85 21.30
C HIS A 134 39.92 -3.82 22.58
N SER A 135 39.36 -3.40 23.72
CA SER A 135 39.99 -3.58 25.04
C SER A 135 38.98 -4.21 26.00
N SER A 136 38.98 -5.54 26.06
CA SER A 136 38.17 -6.29 27.01
C SER A 136 38.74 -6.31 28.45
N ALA A 137 39.84 -5.58 28.75
CA ALA A 137 40.50 -5.72 30.06
C ALA A 137 41.38 -4.55 30.55
N ALA A 138 41.65 -3.48 29.78
CA ALA A 138 42.56 -2.42 30.21
C ALA A 138 41.87 -1.04 30.27
N PRO A 139 42.22 -0.17 31.25
CA PRO A 139 41.76 1.20 31.25
C PRO A 139 42.18 1.87 29.94
N LEU A 140 41.19 2.43 29.26
CA LEU A 140 41.31 3.28 28.06
C LEU A 140 42.52 4.21 28.17
N ASP A 141 43.55 3.95 27.36
CA ASP A 141 44.59 4.92 27.05
C ASP A 141 44.23 5.67 25.77
N LEU A 142 43.54 6.80 25.95
CA LEU A 142 43.09 7.69 24.86
C LEU A 142 44.08 8.82 24.58
N SER A 143 45.29 8.73 25.11
CA SER A 143 46.28 9.80 25.05
C SER A 143 46.80 10.06 23.63
N HIS A 144 46.74 9.06 22.76
CA HIS A 144 47.21 9.11 21.37
C HIS A 144 46.11 9.48 20.35
N TRP A 145 44.90 9.84 20.78
CA TRP A 145 43.73 9.91 19.90
C TRP A 145 43.47 11.34 19.40
N HIS A 146 43.49 11.56 18.08
CA HIS A 146 43.30 12.86 17.42
C HIS A 146 41.87 13.02 16.86
N ARG A 147 41.47 14.28 16.61
CA ARG A 147 40.09 14.64 16.21
C ARG A 147 39.79 14.20 14.77
N PRO A 148 38.71 13.43 14.50
CA PRO A 148 38.23 13.23 13.15
C PRO A 148 37.61 14.53 12.63
N TRP A 149 38.03 14.93 11.43
CA TRP A 149 37.65 16.19 10.79
C TRP A 149 36.17 16.29 10.38
N ARG A 150 35.46 15.16 10.32
CA ARG A 150 34.01 15.05 10.08
C ARG A 150 33.46 13.76 10.69
N THR A 151 32.24 13.80 11.21
CA THR A 151 31.59 12.70 11.96
C THR A 151 30.56 11.91 11.16
N GLU A 152 30.33 12.30 9.91
CA GLU A 152 29.25 11.82 9.03
C GLU A 152 29.37 10.33 8.63
N GLY A 153 30.56 9.72 8.78
CA GLY A 153 30.84 8.31 8.44
C GLY A 153 30.39 7.29 9.49
N GLY A 154 29.69 7.70 10.54
CA GLY A 154 29.39 6.80 11.65
C GLY A 154 28.42 5.66 11.34
N LEU A 155 27.52 5.77 10.36
CA LEU A 155 26.69 4.62 9.98
C LEU A 155 27.49 3.53 9.26
N GLN A 156 28.56 3.90 8.52
CA GLN A 156 29.51 2.91 7.99
C GLN A 156 30.26 2.24 9.13
N ALA A 157 30.66 3.01 10.15
CA ALA A 157 31.29 2.50 11.35
C ALA A 157 30.43 1.44 12.05
N LEU A 158 29.16 1.80 12.29
CA LEU A 158 28.18 0.93 12.92
C LEU A 158 27.94 -0.34 12.10
N MET A 159 27.83 -0.21 10.78
CA MET A 159 27.70 -1.35 9.86
C MET A 159 28.89 -2.31 10.00
N GLN A 160 30.11 -1.78 10.02
CA GLN A 160 31.31 -2.60 10.12
C GLN A 160 31.44 -3.24 11.51
N VAL A 161 31.11 -2.52 12.59
CA VAL A 161 31.06 -3.08 13.96
C VAL A 161 30.06 -4.23 14.04
N ALA A 162 28.95 -4.16 13.29
CA ALA A 162 27.96 -5.22 13.24
C ALA A 162 28.41 -6.44 12.42
N LEU A 163 29.13 -6.22 11.29
CA LEU A 163 29.58 -7.27 10.38
C LEU A 163 30.86 -7.99 10.87
N CYS A 164 31.83 -7.24 11.40
CA CYS A 164 33.17 -7.72 11.74
C CYS A 164 33.22 -8.41 13.11
N LYS A 165 32.45 -9.49 13.27
CA LYS A 165 32.30 -10.22 14.55
C LYS A 165 33.62 -10.65 15.18
N ASP A 166 34.53 -11.17 14.37
CA ASP A 166 35.79 -11.72 14.85
C ASP A 166 36.79 -10.63 15.26
N VAL A 167 36.74 -9.48 14.58
CA VAL A 167 37.59 -8.32 14.89
C VAL A 167 37.10 -7.61 16.15
N VAL A 168 35.78 -7.39 16.25
CA VAL A 168 35.14 -6.80 17.43
C VAL A 168 35.11 -7.79 18.59
N ASN A 169 35.26 -9.08 18.31
CA ASN A 169 35.23 -10.18 19.27
C ASN A 169 33.94 -10.20 20.12
N TRP A 170 32.80 -10.09 19.43
CA TRP A 170 31.50 -10.20 20.07
C TRP A 170 31.30 -11.60 20.67
N GLY A 171 30.80 -11.68 21.91
CA GLY A 171 30.35 -12.92 22.51
C GLY A 171 29.03 -13.42 21.94
N GLN A 172 28.50 -14.46 22.59
CA GLN A 172 27.18 -15.04 22.27
C GLN A 172 26.02 -14.36 23.02
N ASN A 173 26.31 -13.23 23.67
CA ASN A 173 25.37 -12.44 24.46
C ASN A 173 24.54 -11.48 23.58
N ASP A 174 23.56 -10.82 24.20
CA ASP A 174 22.92 -9.66 23.58
C ASP A 174 23.96 -8.54 23.39
N ARG A 175 23.83 -7.76 22.32
CA ARG A 175 24.83 -6.76 21.94
C ARG A 175 24.23 -5.37 21.96
N ILE A 176 24.89 -4.43 22.62
CA ILE A 176 24.49 -3.02 22.65
C ILE A 176 25.61 -2.19 22.06
N VAL A 177 25.29 -1.35 21.09
CA VAL A 177 26.18 -0.31 20.60
C VAL A 177 25.67 1.04 21.09
N ILE A 178 26.48 1.73 21.87
CA ILE A 178 26.23 3.12 22.25
C ILE A 178 26.92 3.99 21.20
N TYR A 179 26.13 4.63 20.34
CA TYR A 179 26.60 5.48 19.26
C TYR A 179 26.55 6.94 19.71
N ALA A 180 27.69 7.56 19.97
CA ALA A 180 27.76 8.93 20.50
C ALA A 180 28.38 9.90 19.49
N THR A 181 27.65 10.94 19.11
CA THR A 181 28.12 11.94 18.13
C THR A 181 27.52 13.32 18.36
N ASP A 182 28.20 14.35 17.88
CA ASP A 182 27.78 15.75 17.80
C ASP A 182 27.50 16.21 16.36
N GLY A 183 27.30 15.27 15.43
CA GLY A 183 27.00 15.58 14.03
C GLY A 183 25.93 14.70 13.38
N THR A 184 25.63 15.03 12.13
CA THR A 184 24.66 14.32 11.28
C THR A 184 25.20 12.97 10.79
N TYR A 185 24.37 12.20 10.09
CA TYR A 185 24.77 10.95 9.44
C TYR A 185 24.52 10.97 7.93
N GLN A 186 25.24 10.12 7.19
CA GLN A 186 24.99 9.88 5.77
C GLN A 186 24.53 8.44 5.51
N VAL A 187 23.65 8.28 4.51
CA VAL A 187 23.15 6.98 4.01
C VAL A 187 23.14 6.96 2.49
N ALA A 188 23.32 5.78 1.89
CA ALA A 188 23.20 5.62 0.45
C ALA A 188 21.71 5.52 0.02
N PRO A 189 21.39 5.92 -1.22
CA PRO A 189 20.16 5.49 -1.89
C PRO A 189 20.10 3.96 -1.96
N GLU A 190 18.89 3.39 -1.90
CA GLU A 190 18.71 1.92 -1.79
C GLU A 190 19.31 1.11 -2.95
N ALA A 191 19.53 1.72 -4.12
CA ALA A 191 20.02 1.04 -5.32
C ALA A 191 21.57 1.03 -5.48
N GLU A 192 22.34 1.69 -4.60
CA GLU A 192 23.76 1.99 -4.86
C GLU A 192 24.78 1.28 -3.93
N SER A 193 24.34 0.44 -2.99
CA SER A 193 25.20 -0.01 -1.88
C SER A 193 25.86 -1.40 -2.05
N VAL A 194 26.59 -1.62 -3.15
CA VAL A 194 27.17 -2.95 -3.46
C VAL A 194 28.27 -3.40 -2.48
N ASN A 195 28.92 -2.48 -1.74
CA ASN A 195 30.10 -2.77 -0.90
C ASN A 195 29.91 -2.53 0.61
N SER A 196 28.73 -2.12 1.08
CA SER A 196 28.53 -1.82 2.52
C SER A 196 28.31 -3.07 3.38
N SER A 197 27.97 -4.21 2.76
CA SER A 197 27.50 -5.44 3.41
C SER A 197 28.57 -6.48 3.73
N MET A 198 29.86 -6.16 3.50
CA MET A 198 30.99 -7.04 3.83
C MET A 198 31.86 -6.44 4.93
N CYS A 199 32.40 -7.28 5.82
CA CYS A 199 33.41 -6.85 6.77
C CYS A 199 34.72 -6.50 6.04
N GLN A 200 35.23 -5.29 6.25
CA GLN A 200 36.47 -4.78 5.63
C GLN A 200 37.45 -4.21 6.68
N MET A 201 37.28 -4.58 7.95
CA MET A 201 38.25 -4.22 8.99
C MET A 201 39.48 -5.10 8.93
N ASN A 202 40.67 -4.49 8.98
CA ASN A 202 41.95 -5.15 9.15
C ASN A 202 42.71 -4.49 10.31
N ASN A 203 43.17 -5.28 11.28
CA ASN A 203 43.84 -4.80 12.50
C ASN A 203 43.10 -3.62 13.16
N SER A 204 41.79 -3.78 13.39
CA SER A 204 40.96 -2.75 14.04
C SER A 204 40.83 -1.42 13.25
N ARG A 205 41.22 -1.40 11.98
CA ARG A 205 41.12 -0.23 11.09
C ARG A 205 40.33 -0.56 9.83
N ILE A 206 39.61 0.41 9.30
CA ILE A 206 39.11 0.33 7.92
C ILE A 206 40.13 0.99 7.01
N GLN A 207 40.70 0.22 6.07
CA GLN A 207 41.74 0.70 5.15
C GLN A 207 41.19 0.98 3.74
N THR A 208 39.94 0.60 3.45
CA THR A 208 39.33 0.68 2.13
C THR A 208 38.17 1.67 2.09
N LYS A 209 37.92 2.25 0.91
CA LYS A 209 36.74 3.08 0.65
C LYS A 209 35.49 2.21 0.68
N ILE A 210 34.75 2.27 1.79
CA ILE A 210 33.47 1.57 1.95
C ILE A 210 32.33 2.47 1.45
N SER A 211 31.36 1.90 0.73
CA SER A 211 30.12 2.61 0.38
C SER A 211 29.29 2.92 1.62
N LEU A 212 28.51 3.99 1.59
CA LEU A 212 27.52 4.26 2.64
C LEU A 212 26.48 3.13 2.67
N PRO A 213 26.06 2.67 3.85
CA PRO A 213 24.95 1.72 3.94
C PRO A 213 23.62 2.43 3.64
N SER A 214 22.67 1.72 3.05
CA SER A 214 21.27 2.13 3.09
C SER A 214 20.68 1.83 4.48
N VAL A 215 19.57 2.50 4.83
CA VAL A 215 18.87 2.23 6.10
C VAL A 215 18.35 0.78 6.14
N SER A 216 17.89 0.26 5.00
CA SER A 216 17.36 -1.09 4.84
C SER A 216 18.43 -2.17 5.05
N GLU A 217 19.64 -1.95 4.54
CA GLU A 217 20.78 -2.85 4.82
C GLU A 217 21.21 -2.79 6.28
N LEU A 218 21.35 -1.59 6.84
CA LEU A 218 21.74 -1.43 8.24
C LEU A 218 20.72 -2.11 9.16
N ARG A 219 19.43 -1.96 8.87
CA ARG A 219 18.35 -2.66 9.57
C ARG A 219 18.54 -4.17 9.54
N LYS A 220 18.76 -4.73 8.34
CA LYS A 220 18.97 -6.17 8.14
C LYS A 220 20.15 -6.68 8.95
N VAL A 221 21.30 -6.02 8.85
CA VAL A 221 22.53 -6.42 9.55
C VAL A 221 22.37 -6.31 11.07
N LEU A 222 21.76 -5.23 11.59
CA LEU A 222 21.52 -5.11 13.03
C LEU A 222 20.57 -6.19 13.56
N LEU A 223 19.55 -6.56 12.79
CA LEU A 223 18.62 -7.66 13.12
C LEU A 223 19.32 -9.02 13.16
N GLU A 224 20.05 -9.37 12.10
CA GLU A 224 20.77 -10.65 11.97
C GLU A 224 21.83 -10.85 13.05
N ASN A 225 22.36 -9.73 13.58
CA ASN A 225 23.40 -9.73 14.59
C ASN A 225 22.89 -9.44 16.01
N ASN A 226 21.57 -9.26 16.19
CA ASN A 226 20.93 -8.92 17.47
C ASN A 226 21.62 -7.75 18.20
N ILE A 227 21.90 -6.67 17.45
CA ILE A 227 22.54 -5.47 17.97
C ILE A 227 21.48 -4.39 18.21
N GLN A 228 21.41 -3.92 19.46
CA GLN A 228 20.64 -2.74 19.83
C GLN A 228 21.51 -1.49 19.78
N VAL A 229 21.03 -0.44 19.12
CA VAL A 229 21.76 0.82 18.98
C VAL A 229 21.13 1.90 19.83
N ILE A 230 21.94 2.60 20.63
CA ILE A 230 21.51 3.75 21.43
C ILE A 230 22.25 4.98 20.92
N PHE A 231 21.55 5.86 20.22
CA PHE A 231 22.06 7.10 19.66
C PHE A 231 22.09 8.19 20.75
N ALA A 232 23.28 8.51 21.23
CA ALA A 232 23.57 9.56 22.18
C ALA A 232 23.97 10.85 21.44
N VAL A 233 23.03 11.80 21.34
CA VAL A 233 23.18 13.00 20.50
C VAL A 233 22.73 14.29 21.21
N PRO A 234 23.31 15.46 20.84
CA PRO A 234 22.83 16.77 21.28
C PRO A 234 21.39 17.07 20.90
N PHE A 235 20.82 18.10 21.53
CA PHE A 235 19.44 18.55 21.30
C PHE A 235 19.14 18.79 19.82
N ASP A 236 20.08 19.45 19.12
CA ASP A 236 19.94 19.85 17.71
C ASP A 236 19.73 18.66 16.75
N TYR A 237 20.13 17.44 17.14
CA TYR A 237 20.03 16.24 16.31
C TYR A 237 18.96 15.25 16.77
N LEU A 238 18.23 15.53 17.86
CA LEU A 238 17.21 14.63 18.40
C LEU A 238 16.13 14.26 17.38
N HIS A 239 15.70 15.22 16.57
CA HIS A 239 14.65 15.00 15.56
C HIS A 239 15.13 14.09 14.40
N GLU A 240 16.35 14.33 13.92
CA GLU A 240 16.95 13.58 12.81
C GLU A 240 17.17 12.11 13.20
N TYR A 241 17.88 11.86 14.30
CA TYR A 241 18.07 10.50 14.81
C TYR A 241 16.74 9.90 15.30
N GLY A 242 15.80 10.72 15.75
CA GLY A 242 14.44 10.34 16.13
C GLY A 242 13.67 9.71 14.95
N SER A 243 13.93 10.18 13.73
CA SER A 243 13.41 9.60 12.50
C SER A 243 14.15 8.32 12.09
N LEU A 244 15.44 8.19 12.43
CA LEU A 244 16.24 7.00 12.16
C LEU A 244 15.89 5.83 13.10
N GLN A 245 15.69 6.07 14.40
CA GLN A 245 15.32 5.02 15.37
C GLN A 245 14.04 4.27 14.97
N MET A 246 13.13 4.97 14.30
CA MET A 246 11.87 4.45 13.79
C MET A 246 12.06 3.39 12.70
N LYS A 247 13.18 3.47 11.97
CA LYS A 247 13.52 2.60 10.85
C LYS A 247 14.51 1.49 11.24
N LEU A 248 15.10 1.54 12.42
CA LEU A 248 16.11 0.57 12.89
C LEU A 248 15.58 -0.31 14.02
N PRO A 249 16.05 -1.55 14.15
CA PRO A 249 15.56 -2.49 15.15
C PRO A 249 16.06 -2.11 16.55
N ARG A 250 15.16 -2.03 17.54
CA ARG A 250 15.49 -1.70 18.95
C ARG A 250 16.24 -0.37 19.13
N ALA A 251 16.35 0.45 18.09
CA ALA A 251 17.11 1.68 18.14
C ALA A 251 16.42 2.69 19.07
N ARG A 252 17.23 3.48 19.76
CA ARG A 252 16.75 4.55 20.64
C ARG A 252 17.60 5.79 20.49
N VAL A 253 16.99 6.94 20.78
CA VAL A 253 17.68 8.23 20.82
C VAL A 253 17.65 8.75 22.24
N VAL A 254 18.80 9.25 22.67
CA VAL A 254 19.00 9.82 24.00
C VAL A 254 19.71 11.16 23.88
N TYR A 255 19.20 12.14 24.61
CA TYR A 255 19.83 13.46 24.69
C TYR A 255 21.12 13.38 25.49
N VAL A 256 22.18 13.96 24.93
CA VAL A 256 23.49 14.08 25.59
C VAL A 256 24.01 15.50 25.38
N ASP A 257 24.16 16.24 26.48
CA ASP A 257 24.78 17.56 26.45
C ASP A 257 26.30 17.48 26.24
N VAL A 258 26.75 17.60 25.00
CA VAL A 258 28.18 17.52 24.67
C VAL A 258 28.97 18.71 25.22
N SER A 259 28.35 19.72 25.86
CA SER A 259 28.99 20.89 26.45
C SER A 259 29.38 20.72 27.93
N ASP A 260 28.56 20.05 28.76
CA ASP A 260 28.84 19.78 30.17
C ASP A 260 28.78 18.28 30.51
N PRO A 261 29.93 17.64 30.78
CA PRO A 261 29.94 16.22 31.04
C PRO A 261 29.57 15.84 32.48
N SER A 262 29.35 16.81 33.37
CA SER A 262 28.92 16.60 34.75
C SER A 262 27.40 16.45 34.88
N ASP A 263 26.62 17.08 34.00
CA ASP A 263 25.14 17.08 34.01
C ASP A 263 24.50 15.90 33.24
N TYR A 264 25.30 14.95 32.75
CA TYR A 264 24.74 13.76 32.14
C TYR A 264 23.99 12.90 33.16
N ASN A 265 22.67 13.01 33.20
CA ASN A 265 21.80 12.02 33.81
C ASN A 265 21.69 10.80 32.87
N PHE A 266 22.65 9.88 32.94
CA PHE A 266 22.62 8.62 32.19
C PHE A 266 21.73 7.54 32.82
N GLU A 267 20.98 7.83 33.90
CA GLU A 267 20.09 6.85 34.50
C GLU A 267 18.83 6.64 33.63
N GLU A 268 18.22 7.73 33.16
CA GLU A 268 17.00 7.71 32.35
C GLU A 268 17.16 7.14 30.92
N PRO A 269 18.26 7.41 30.18
CA PRO A 269 18.42 6.94 28.82
C PRO A 269 18.80 5.46 28.68
N PHE A 270 19.41 4.87 29.72
CA PHE A 270 19.71 3.44 29.80
C PHE A 270 18.72 2.67 30.69
N ASP A 271 17.76 3.37 31.30
CA ASP A 271 16.55 2.74 31.82
C ASP A 271 15.81 2.02 30.67
N ARG A 272 15.24 0.86 30.98
CA ARG A 272 14.45 0.05 30.04
C ARG A 272 15.22 -0.62 28.91
N VAL A 273 16.56 -0.68 28.92
CA VAL A 273 17.36 -1.37 27.88
C VAL A 273 16.89 -2.81 27.63
N ARG A 274 16.40 -3.49 28.68
CA ARG A 274 15.80 -4.83 28.60
C ARG A 274 14.32 -4.95 28.98
N THR A 275 13.67 -3.87 29.37
CA THR A 275 12.26 -3.95 29.76
C THR A 275 11.29 -3.80 28.58
N SER A 276 11.83 -3.60 27.37
CA SER A 276 11.04 -3.56 26.14
C SER A 276 11.01 -4.91 25.43
N LEU A 277 9.81 -5.44 25.21
CA LEU A 277 9.55 -6.55 24.31
C LEU A 277 9.45 -6.02 22.89
N VAL A 278 10.26 -6.55 21.98
CA VAL A 278 10.26 -6.12 20.58
C VAL A 278 9.97 -7.30 19.66
N LEU A 279 8.92 -7.14 18.85
CA LEU A 279 8.61 -8.03 17.74
C LEU A 279 8.92 -7.33 16.43
N THR A 280 9.47 -8.09 15.49
CA THR A 280 9.80 -7.67 14.13
C THR A 280 9.68 -8.88 13.19
N HIS A 281 9.94 -8.71 11.90
CA HIS A 281 9.87 -9.81 10.94
C HIS A 281 11.07 -9.85 9.99
N SER A 282 11.31 -11.03 9.41
CA SER A 282 12.23 -11.19 8.28
C SER A 282 11.71 -10.45 7.04
N PRO A 283 12.59 -9.94 6.16
CA PRO A 283 12.16 -9.29 4.92
C PRO A 283 11.26 -10.20 4.08
N VAL A 284 10.16 -9.64 3.57
CA VAL A 284 9.20 -10.35 2.69
C VAL A 284 8.66 -9.39 1.64
N GLN A 285 8.57 -9.84 0.39
CA GLN A 285 8.18 -9.00 -0.74
C GLN A 285 6.65 -8.99 -0.91
N GLY A 286 6.11 -7.82 -1.29
CA GLY A 286 4.69 -7.68 -1.65
C GLY A 286 3.71 -7.67 -0.46
N LEU A 287 4.21 -7.65 0.78
CA LEU A 287 3.40 -7.61 2.00
C LEU A 287 3.68 -6.34 2.80
N ASN A 288 2.63 -5.77 3.36
CA ASN A 288 2.69 -4.72 4.37
C ASN A 288 2.33 -5.34 5.73
N ILE A 289 3.26 -5.28 6.68
CA ILE A 289 3.10 -5.90 8.01
C ILE A 289 3.23 -4.83 9.08
N THR A 290 2.14 -4.57 9.81
CA THR A 290 2.12 -3.56 10.88
C THR A 290 1.92 -4.21 12.24
N TYR A 291 2.50 -3.60 13.27
CA TYR A 291 2.46 -4.12 14.63
C TYR A 291 1.77 -3.12 15.54
N ARG A 292 0.80 -3.59 16.31
CA ARG A 292 0.15 -2.82 17.37
C ARG A 292 0.27 -3.56 18.71
N PRO A 293 1.24 -3.20 19.55
CA PRO A 293 1.37 -3.78 20.88
C PRO A 293 0.22 -3.34 21.79
N LEU A 294 -0.28 -4.24 22.64
CA LEU A 294 -1.34 -4.00 23.60
C LEU A 294 -0.75 -3.88 25.02
N CYS A 295 -0.05 -2.78 25.28
CA CYS A 295 0.48 -2.49 26.61
C CYS A 295 0.58 -0.98 26.89
N GLU A 296 0.74 -0.65 28.17
CA GLU A 296 0.65 0.72 28.73
C GLU A 296 1.51 1.75 27.99
N TYR A 297 2.76 1.39 27.71
CA TYR A 297 3.68 2.18 26.91
C TYR A 297 4.11 1.34 25.72
N SER A 298 3.56 1.65 24.55
CA SER A 298 3.84 0.91 23.33
C SER A 298 4.12 1.82 22.15
N PHE A 299 4.91 1.32 21.23
CA PHE A 299 5.17 1.93 19.95
C PHE A 299 4.93 0.89 18.85
N GLY A 300 4.05 1.19 17.90
CA GLY A 300 3.71 0.32 16.78
C GLY A 300 4.05 0.96 15.44
N GLY A 301 4.35 0.14 14.44
CA GLY A 301 4.64 0.61 13.08
C GLY A 301 4.85 -0.51 12.08
N ASP A 302 5.26 -0.15 10.86
CA ASP A 302 5.25 -1.02 9.66
C ASP A 302 6.35 -2.10 9.62
N HIS A 303 7.08 -2.29 10.72
CA HIS A 303 8.26 -3.14 10.74
C HIS A 303 8.57 -3.75 12.11
N GLN A 304 8.16 -3.07 13.18
CA GLN A 304 8.34 -3.55 14.53
C GLN A 304 7.25 -3.02 15.45
N GLY A 305 6.95 -3.82 16.47
CA GLY A 305 6.18 -3.41 17.63
C GLY A 305 7.05 -3.47 18.87
N THR A 306 7.07 -2.38 19.64
CA THR A 306 7.81 -2.30 20.90
C THR A 306 6.83 -2.09 22.04
N CYS A 307 6.90 -2.95 23.05
CA CYS A 307 6.13 -2.84 24.28
C CYS A 307 7.06 -2.63 25.47
N TYR A 308 6.95 -1.50 26.17
CA TYR A 308 7.74 -1.22 27.37
C TYR A 308 6.99 -1.70 28.61
N THR A 309 7.57 -2.68 29.31
CA THR A 309 7.02 -3.23 30.55
C THR A 309 7.68 -2.58 31.77
N ARG A 310 6.91 -2.25 32.80
CA ARG A 310 7.40 -1.69 34.07
C ARG A 310 6.79 -2.41 35.28
N GLY A 311 7.54 -2.42 36.40
CA GLY A 311 7.06 -2.92 37.69
C GLY A 311 6.38 -4.30 37.58
N ARG A 312 5.13 -4.38 38.03
CA ARG A 312 4.33 -5.62 38.02
C ARG A 312 4.02 -6.17 36.61
N HIS A 313 4.13 -5.34 35.55
CA HIS A 313 3.91 -5.77 34.18
C HIS A 313 5.10 -6.52 33.57
N LYS A 314 6.30 -6.45 34.17
CA LYS A 314 7.48 -7.23 33.75
C LYS A 314 7.24 -8.74 33.81
N GLN A 315 6.26 -9.20 34.59
CA GLN A 315 5.92 -10.62 34.79
C GLN A 315 4.63 -11.05 34.08
N LYS A 316 4.01 -10.15 33.28
CA LYS A 316 2.80 -10.48 32.52
C LYS A 316 3.14 -10.73 31.06
N THR A 317 2.45 -11.70 30.47
CA THR A 317 2.42 -11.91 29.02
C THR A 317 1.89 -10.65 28.33
N GLN A 318 2.59 -10.19 27.30
CA GLN A 318 2.18 -9.05 26.49
C GLN A 318 1.62 -9.54 25.16
N THR A 319 0.62 -8.84 24.63
CA THR A 319 -0.04 -9.20 23.37
C THR A 319 0.30 -8.17 22.29
N PHE A 320 0.52 -8.65 21.07
CA PHE A 320 0.76 -7.84 19.89
C PHE A 320 -0.27 -8.21 18.83
N ASN A 321 -1.02 -7.23 18.34
CA ASN A 321 -1.81 -7.39 17.13
C ASN A 321 -0.87 -7.22 15.94
N VAL A 322 -0.72 -8.27 15.14
CA VAL A 322 0.06 -8.23 13.90
C VAL A 322 -0.94 -8.20 12.75
N THR A 323 -0.90 -7.13 11.97
CA THR A 323 -1.77 -6.94 10.81
C THR A 323 -0.97 -7.11 9.53
N VAL A 324 -1.37 -8.05 8.68
CA VAL A 324 -0.74 -8.34 7.39
C VAL A 324 -1.70 -7.96 6.27
N SER A 325 -1.22 -7.25 5.26
CA SER A 325 -1.98 -6.89 4.07
C SER A 325 -1.15 -6.96 2.79
N SER A 326 -1.83 -7.05 1.66
CA SER A 326 -1.24 -7.01 0.32
C SER A 326 -2.14 -6.19 -0.60
N GLU A 327 -1.57 -5.49 -1.58
CA GLU A 327 -2.34 -4.74 -2.58
C GLU A 327 -2.75 -5.63 -3.77
N SER A 328 -1.97 -6.68 -4.04
CA SER A 328 -2.17 -7.60 -5.16
C SER A 328 -1.94 -9.05 -4.74
N CYS A 329 -2.31 -9.99 -5.61
CA CYS A 329 -2.05 -11.42 -5.38
C CYS A 329 -0.56 -11.72 -5.31
N VAL A 330 -0.09 -11.99 -4.10
CA VAL A 330 1.27 -12.44 -3.83
C VAL A 330 1.44 -13.93 -4.13
N LEU A 331 2.69 -14.39 -4.31
CA LEU A 331 3.01 -15.81 -4.35
C LEU A 331 2.98 -16.42 -2.95
N PRO A 332 2.74 -17.74 -2.81
CA PRO A 332 2.92 -18.44 -1.54
C PRO A 332 4.31 -18.16 -0.96
N ALA A 333 4.36 -17.80 0.31
CA ALA A 333 5.58 -17.36 0.97
C ALA A 333 5.61 -17.80 2.44
N SER A 334 6.81 -17.86 3.01
CA SER A 334 6.99 -18.02 4.45
C SER A 334 7.90 -16.92 4.98
N PHE A 335 7.56 -16.38 6.14
CA PHE A 335 8.38 -15.40 6.84
C PHE A 335 8.33 -15.64 8.35
N GLU A 336 9.30 -15.10 9.06
CA GLU A 336 9.41 -15.27 10.51
C GLU A 336 9.11 -13.97 11.23
N ILE A 337 8.26 -14.02 12.25
CA ILE A 337 8.16 -12.93 13.24
C ILE A 337 9.07 -13.29 14.40
N LYS A 338 10.07 -12.44 14.66
CA LYS A 338 11.14 -12.65 15.63
C LYS A 338 10.90 -11.83 16.88
N SER A 339 11.01 -12.47 18.04
CA SER A 339 11.16 -11.79 19.32
C SER A 339 12.63 -11.50 19.56
N LEU A 340 13.00 -10.23 19.47
CA LEU A 340 14.39 -9.82 19.72
C LEU A 340 14.78 -9.94 21.20
N THR A 341 13.81 -10.10 22.10
CA THR A 341 14.05 -10.33 23.53
C THR A 341 14.38 -11.79 23.84
N HIS A 342 13.66 -12.74 23.22
CA HIS A 342 13.81 -14.17 23.51
C HIS A 342 14.71 -14.91 22.53
N GLN A 343 15.05 -14.28 21.39
CA GLN A 343 15.72 -14.94 20.26
C GLN A 343 14.93 -16.17 19.74
N GLU A 344 13.61 -16.15 19.96
CA GLU A 344 12.66 -17.10 19.40
C GLU A 344 11.94 -16.46 18.20
N SER A 345 11.54 -17.28 17.24
CA SER A 345 10.74 -16.89 16.10
C SER A 345 9.46 -17.73 16.03
N LEU A 346 8.42 -17.13 15.48
CA LEU A 346 7.25 -17.84 14.98
C LEU A 346 7.26 -17.80 13.46
N THR A 347 6.83 -18.89 12.83
CA THR A 347 6.75 -19.00 11.37
C THR A 347 5.34 -18.68 10.91
N VAL A 348 5.23 -17.80 9.92
CA VAL A 348 3.97 -17.51 9.22
C VAL A 348 4.05 -18.13 7.82
N GLU A 349 3.20 -19.11 7.56
CA GLU A 349 3.02 -19.74 6.25
C GLU A 349 1.85 -19.05 5.54
N LEU A 350 2.15 -18.25 4.51
CA LEU A 350 1.15 -17.47 3.78
C LEU A 350 0.70 -18.22 2.53
N THR A 351 -0.62 -18.38 2.41
CA THR A 351 -1.31 -18.87 1.22
C THR A 351 -2.17 -17.74 0.64
N PRO A 352 -1.93 -17.29 -0.60
CA PRO A 352 -2.73 -16.23 -1.21
C PRO A 352 -4.13 -16.73 -1.55
N ARG A 353 -5.17 -16.00 -1.14
CA ARG A 353 -6.57 -16.32 -1.43
C ARG A 353 -7.12 -15.41 -2.53
N CYS A 354 -6.76 -15.76 -3.76
CA CYS A 354 -7.00 -14.96 -4.96
C CYS A 354 -8.11 -15.51 -5.87
N SER A 355 -8.34 -16.82 -5.79
CA SER A 355 -9.42 -17.49 -6.50
C SER A 355 -10.73 -17.39 -5.71
N CYS A 356 -11.82 -17.27 -6.44
CA CYS A 356 -13.16 -17.49 -5.90
C CYS A 356 -13.52 -18.97 -6.08
N GLU A 357 -13.97 -19.61 -5.01
CA GLU A 357 -14.47 -20.99 -5.05
C GLU A 357 -15.99 -20.93 -5.19
N CYS A 358 -16.46 -20.91 -6.43
CA CYS A 358 -17.89 -20.74 -6.75
C CYS A 358 -18.66 -22.07 -6.78
N GLY A 359 -17.97 -23.21 -6.64
CA GLY A 359 -18.59 -24.53 -6.61
C GLY A 359 -19.35 -24.90 -7.87
N ASP A 360 -18.96 -24.35 -9.03
CA ASP A 360 -19.63 -24.63 -10.30
C ASP A 360 -19.49 -26.13 -10.64
N GLU A 361 -20.62 -26.81 -10.85
CA GLU A 361 -20.59 -28.15 -11.45
C GLU A 361 -20.26 -28.02 -12.95
N PRO A 362 -19.44 -28.92 -13.49
CA PRO A 362 -19.15 -28.92 -14.92
C PRO A 362 -20.43 -29.24 -15.70
N ASP A 363 -21.03 -28.20 -16.27
CA ASP A 363 -22.13 -28.30 -17.23
C ASP A 363 -21.67 -27.80 -18.60
N PRO A 364 -21.26 -28.72 -19.51
CA PRO A 364 -20.81 -28.35 -20.84
C PRO A 364 -21.90 -27.65 -21.67
N GLU A 365 -23.19 -27.89 -21.41
CA GLU A 365 -24.28 -27.28 -22.17
C GLU A 365 -24.37 -25.78 -21.92
N LEU A 366 -24.13 -25.36 -20.69
CA LEU A 366 -24.23 -23.96 -20.27
C LEU A 366 -23.31 -23.04 -21.08
N CYS A 367 -22.13 -23.53 -21.44
CA CYS A 367 -21.12 -22.79 -22.22
C CYS A 367 -20.97 -23.31 -23.65
N ASN A 368 -22.08 -23.77 -24.25
CA ASN A 368 -22.17 -24.23 -25.64
C ASN A 368 -21.10 -25.29 -26.02
N TYR A 369 -20.71 -26.13 -25.07
CA TYR A 369 -19.67 -27.15 -25.23
C TYR A 369 -18.31 -26.62 -25.68
N ALA A 370 -18.10 -25.30 -25.60
CA ALA A 370 -16.94 -24.57 -26.09
C ALA A 370 -16.32 -23.68 -25.01
N GLY A 371 -16.48 -24.11 -23.76
CA GLY A 371 -15.99 -23.42 -22.58
C GLY A 371 -16.45 -24.12 -21.32
N ASN A 372 -16.06 -23.55 -20.18
CA ASN A 372 -16.43 -24.06 -18.87
C ASN A 372 -17.06 -22.94 -18.02
N PRO A 373 -18.09 -23.24 -17.21
CA PRO A 373 -18.63 -22.26 -16.28
C PRO A 373 -17.64 -21.95 -15.17
N VAL A 374 -17.54 -20.66 -14.82
CA VAL A 374 -16.72 -20.11 -13.74
C VAL A 374 -17.49 -18.94 -13.12
N CYS A 375 -18.00 -19.13 -11.90
CA CYS A 375 -18.71 -18.13 -11.10
C CYS A 375 -19.88 -17.47 -11.83
N GLY A 376 -20.74 -18.27 -12.45
CA GLY A 376 -21.92 -17.79 -13.20
C GLY A 376 -21.60 -17.12 -14.54
N LYS A 377 -20.38 -17.27 -15.05
CA LYS A 377 -19.98 -16.84 -16.40
C LYS A 377 -19.27 -17.98 -17.13
N CYS A 378 -19.23 -17.93 -18.46
CA CYS A 378 -18.45 -18.90 -19.22
C CYS A 378 -17.03 -18.41 -19.48
N ARG A 379 -16.05 -19.28 -19.24
CA ARG A 379 -14.67 -19.14 -19.70
C ARG A 379 -14.51 -19.99 -20.97
N CYS A 380 -14.49 -19.31 -22.11
CA CYS A 380 -14.48 -19.95 -23.42
C CYS A 380 -13.13 -20.55 -23.78
N ASP A 381 -13.18 -21.62 -24.55
CA ASP A 381 -12.02 -22.26 -25.14
C ASP A 381 -11.42 -21.37 -26.25
N ALA A 382 -10.17 -21.63 -26.62
CA ALA A 382 -9.47 -20.84 -27.62
C ALA A 382 -10.22 -20.84 -28.96
N GLY A 383 -10.56 -19.66 -29.48
CA GLY A 383 -11.31 -19.51 -30.73
C GLY A 383 -12.83 -19.38 -30.56
N TYR A 384 -13.32 -19.39 -29.31
CA TYR A 384 -14.72 -19.12 -28.97
C TYR A 384 -14.86 -17.90 -28.07
N PHE A 385 -15.98 -17.20 -28.17
CA PHE A 385 -16.28 -15.99 -27.40
C PHE A 385 -17.79 -15.78 -27.31
N GLY A 386 -18.22 -14.76 -26.55
CA GLY A 386 -19.62 -14.55 -26.18
C GLY A 386 -19.86 -14.82 -24.69
N SER A 387 -21.04 -14.49 -24.18
CA SER A 387 -21.33 -14.65 -22.74
C SER A 387 -21.46 -16.11 -22.34
N TRP A 388 -21.78 -16.96 -23.31
CA TRP A 388 -22.02 -18.39 -23.19
C TRP A 388 -21.14 -19.21 -24.16
N CYS A 389 -20.08 -18.61 -24.72
CA CYS A 389 -19.19 -19.23 -25.73
C CYS A 389 -19.93 -19.67 -27.00
N GLU A 390 -21.01 -18.97 -27.32
CA GLU A 390 -21.89 -19.24 -28.45
C GLU A 390 -21.30 -18.85 -29.81
N CYS A 391 -20.19 -18.11 -29.82
CA CYS A 391 -19.57 -17.57 -31.04
C CYS A 391 -18.19 -18.16 -31.27
N SER A 392 -17.80 -18.27 -32.54
CA SER A 392 -16.50 -18.77 -32.98
C SER A 392 -15.78 -17.81 -33.91
N VAL A 393 -14.45 -17.89 -34.00
CA VAL A 393 -13.66 -17.09 -34.96
C VAL A 393 -14.01 -17.39 -36.42
N SER A 394 -14.73 -18.49 -36.68
CA SER A 394 -15.27 -18.86 -38.00
C SER A 394 -16.64 -18.26 -38.33
N ASP A 395 -17.25 -17.50 -37.42
CA ASP A 395 -18.56 -16.90 -37.65
C ASP A 395 -18.45 -15.75 -38.67
N ASP A 396 -18.95 -16.02 -39.87
CA ASP A 396 -19.06 -15.10 -41.00
C ASP A 396 -19.90 -13.86 -40.63
N ASP A 397 -19.51 -12.66 -41.07
CA ASP A 397 -20.30 -11.42 -40.95
C ASP A 397 -21.55 -11.44 -41.88
N GLY A 398 -21.67 -12.44 -42.73
CA GLY A 398 -22.80 -12.68 -43.65
C GLY A 398 -24.20 -12.49 -43.03
N PRO A 399 -24.52 -13.07 -41.85
CA PRO A 399 -25.82 -12.95 -41.19
C PRO A 399 -26.17 -11.54 -40.71
N CYS A 400 -25.19 -10.63 -40.65
CA CYS A 400 -25.37 -9.22 -40.30
C CYS A 400 -25.57 -8.31 -41.53
N ARG A 401 -25.70 -8.88 -42.73
CA ARG A 401 -25.95 -8.13 -43.97
C ARG A 401 -27.37 -8.40 -44.48
N GLN A 402 -28.09 -7.34 -44.83
CA GLN A 402 -29.45 -7.44 -45.36
C GLN A 402 -29.52 -8.09 -46.76
N GLY A 403 -28.42 -8.09 -47.51
CA GLY A 403 -28.32 -8.67 -48.85
C GLY A 403 -26.89 -8.64 -49.39
N ARG A 404 -26.66 -9.25 -50.56
CA ARG A 404 -25.32 -9.27 -51.20
C ARG A 404 -24.85 -7.85 -51.49
N GLY A 405 -23.70 -7.48 -50.92
CA GLY A 405 -23.11 -6.14 -51.07
C GLY A 405 -23.64 -5.08 -50.10
N ALA A 406 -24.63 -5.40 -49.25
CA ALA A 406 -25.05 -4.49 -48.19
C ALA A 406 -23.93 -4.34 -47.13
N PRO A 407 -23.71 -3.14 -46.57
CA PRO A 407 -22.79 -2.97 -45.46
C PRO A 407 -23.29 -3.71 -44.21
N VAL A 408 -22.34 -4.17 -43.39
CA VAL A 408 -22.62 -4.87 -42.13
C VAL A 408 -23.46 -3.94 -41.24
N CYS A 409 -24.60 -4.43 -40.76
CA CYS A 409 -25.56 -3.67 -39.94
C CYS A 409 -25.95 -2.32 -40.54
N LEU A 410 -25.98 -2.25 -41.88
CA LEU A 410 -26.25 -1.05 -42.67
C LEU A 410 -25.36 0.16 -42.31
N GLY A 411 -24.19 -0.09 -41.70
CA GLY A 411 -23.30 0.96 -41.18
C GLY A 411 -23.82 1.71 -39.96
N ARG A 412 -24.94 1.26 -39.37
CA ARG A 412 -25.64 1.88 -38.23
C ARG A 412 -25.45 1.07 -36.94
N GLY A 413 -24.51 0.13 -36.93
CA GLY A 413 -24.22 -0.76 -35.82
C GLY A 413 -22.99 -1.61 -36.06
N VAL A 414 -22.67 -2.44 -35.08
CA VAL A 414 -21.56 -3.42 -35.13
C VAL A 414 -22.16 -4.82 -35.18
N CYS A 415 -21.57 -5.72 -35.98
CA CYS A 415 -21.96 -7.12 -35.95
C CYS A 415 -21.27 -7.82 -34.78
N VAL A 416 -22.07 -8.39 -33.90
CA VAL A 416 -21.61 -9.17 -32.76
C VAL A 416 -22.31 -10.52 -32.88
N CYS A 417 -21.52 -11.58 -33.15
CA CYS A 417 -22.00 -12.96 -33.22
C CYS A 417 -23.19 -13.16 -34.20
N GLY A 418 -23.11 -12.60 -35.40
CA GLY A 418 -24.16 -12.72 -36.42
C GLY A 418 -25.43 -11.90 -36.16
N GLN A 419 -25.43 -11.04 -35.14
CA GLN A 419 -26.51 -10.08 -34.86
C GLN A 419 -25.98 -8.64 -34.83
N CYS A 420 -26.83 -7.70 -35.20
CA CYS A 420 -26.45 -6.28 -35.23
C CYS A 420 -26.77 -5.59 -33.91
N GLU A 421 -25.73 -5.04 -33.28
CA GLU A 421 -25.86 -4.11 -32.17
C GLU A 421 -25.87 -2.68 -32.71
N CYS A 422 -27.01 -2.01 -32.62
CA CYS A 422 -27.23 -0.72 -33.26
C CYS A 422 -26.67 0.45 -32.45
N HIS A 423 -26.05 1.40 -33.12
CA HIS A 423 -25.51 2.60 -32.49
C HIS A 423 -26.63 3.47 -31.90
N SER A 424 -26.36 4.09 -30.75
CA SER A 424 -27.17 5.16 -30.20
C SER A 424 -26.78 6.51 -30.79
N SER A 425 -27.75 7.35 -31.16
CA SER A 425 -27.52 8.71 -31.67
C SER A 425 -28.08 9.77 -30.71
N LEU A 426 -27.60 11.01 -30.81
CA LEU A 426 -28.10 12.14 -30.01
C LEU A 426 -29.58 12.47 -30.31
N GLY A 427 -30.10 12.07 -31.48
CA GLY A 427 -31.47 12.32 -31.92
C GLY A 427 -32.45 11.15 -31.74
N GLY A 428 -31.98 10.00 -31.23
CA GLY A 428 -32.79 8.79 -31.02
C GLY A 428 -32.02 7.50 -31.25
N ARG A 429 -32.73 6.37 -31.41
CA ARG A 429 -32.12 5.03 -31.44
C ARG A 429 -32.36 4.32 -32.77
N TYR A 430 -31.29 3.75 -33.35
CA TYR A 430 -31.40 2.78 -34.42
C TYR A 430 -31.78 1.40 -33.86
N TYR A 431 -32.64 0.66 -34.56
CA TYR A 431 -33.09 -0.68 -34.16
C TYR A 431 -33.48 -1.55 -35.37
N GLY A 432 -33.81 -2.81 -35.09
CA GLY A 432 -34.14 -3.81 -36.10
C GLY A 432 -32.97 -4.74 -36.42
N ARG A 433 -33.26 -5.87 -37.08
CA ARG A 433 -32.30 -6.97 -37.32
C ARG A 433 -30.96 -6.54 -37.94
N TYR A 434 -30.99 -5.54 -38.81
CA TYR A 434 -29.81 -5.00 -39.50
C TYR A 434 -29.61 -3.51 -39.18
N CYS A 435 -30.19 -3.02 -38.08
CA CYS A 435 -30.23 -1.59 -37.73
C CYS A 435 -30.88 -0.71 -38.80
N GLN A 436 -31.89 -1.25 -39.49
CA GLN A 436 -32.55 -0.60 -40.62
C GLN A 436 -33.59 0.45 -40.20
N CYS A 437 -34.06 0.42 -38.95
CA CYS A 437 -35.10 1.30 -38.46
C CYS A 437 -34.53 2.33 -37.48
N ASP A 438 -35.27 3.42 -37.33
CA ASP A 438 -35.06 4.45 -36.32
C ASP A 438 -36.41 5.04 -35.89
N ASP A 439 -36.38 5.82 -34.81
CA ASP A 439 -37.52 6.48 -34.19
C ASP A 439 -37.54 8.00 -34.44
N PHE A 440 -36.75 8.50 -35.40
CA PHE A 440 -36.62 9.94 -35.66
C PHE A 440 -36.74 10.36 -37.12
N SER A 441 -36.70 9.44 -38.09
CA SER A 441 -36.80 9.76 -39.53
C SER A 441 -38.23 9.70 -40.07
N CYS A 442 -39.22 10.15 -39.30
CA CYS A 442 -40.61 10.30 -39.76
C CYS A 442 -40.93 11.75 -40.14
N ASP A 443 -42.06 11.94 -40.83
CA ASP A 443 -42.51 13.26 -41.27
C ASP A 443 -42.63 14.26 -40.11
N MET A 444 -42.14 15.47 -40.36
CA MET A 444 -42.16 16.57 -39.40
C MET A 444 -43.19 17.62 -39.81
N LEU A 445 -44.06 17.99 -38.88
CA LEU A 445 -45.00 19.09 -39.03
C LEU A 445 -44.70 20.14 -37.95
N GLU A 446 -44.54 21.40 -38.34
CA GLU A 446 -44.21 22.51 -37.44
C GLU A 446 -42.98 22.25 -36.53
N GLY A 447 -42.00 21.50 -37.05
CA GLY A 447 -40.78 21.14 -36.32
C GLY A 447 -40.94 20.00 -35.31
N LYS A 448 -42.08 19.32 -35.28
CA LYS A 448 -42.33 18.14 -34.45
C LYS A 448 -42.52 16.89 -35.31
N ILE A 449 -41.85 15.81 -34.94
CA ILE A 449 -41.99 14.49 -35.58
C ILE A 449 -43.42 13.98 -35.34
N CYS A 450 -44.10 13.53 -36.39
CA CYS A 450 -45.50 13.08 -36.36
C CYS A 450 -46.47 14.12 -35.75
N GLY A 451 -46.23 15.40 -36.05
CA GLY A 451 -47.03 16.52 -35.52
C GLY A 451 -47.01 16.68 -34.00
N GLY A 452 -46.21 15.87 -33.29
CA GLY A 452 -46.27 15.75 -31.84
C GLY A 452 -47.47 14.95 -31.30
N HIS A 453 -48.24 14.30 -32.18
CA HIS A 453 -49.45 13.53 -31.88
C HIS A 453 -49.31 12.05 -32.28
N GLY A 454 -48.09 11.56 -32.37
CA GLY A 454 -47.80 10.20 -32.79
C GLY A 454 -46.37 9.79 -32.47
N ARG A 455 -46.13 8.48 -32.51
CA ARG A 455 -44.80 7.89 -32.33
C ARG A 455 -44.23 7.45 -33.66
N CYS A 456 -43.01 7.86 -33.95
CA CYS A 456 -42.30 7.40 -35.15
C CYS A 456 -41.88 5.93 -34.99
N LYS A 457 -42.28 5.09 -35.94
CA LYS A 457 -41.86 3.69 -36.04
C LYS A 457 -41.36 3.42 -37.45
N CYS A 458 -40.03 3.40 -37.62
CA CYS A 458 -39.35 2.99 -38.84
C CYS A 458 -39.87 3.73 -40.09
N GLY A 459 -39.88 5.07 -40.01
CA GLY A 459 -40.31 5.95 -41.10
C GLY A 459 -41.82 6.10 -41.27
N LYS A 460 -42.63 5.58 -40.34
CA LYS A 460 -44.09 5.79 -40.32
C LYS A 460 -44.57 6.32 -38.97
N CYS A 461 -45.50 7.26 -39.01
CA CYS A 461 -46.14 7.76 -37.80
C CYS A 461 -47.25 6.82 -37.35
N VAL A 462 -47.18 6.40 -36.09
CA VAL A 462 -48.29 5.72 -35.41
C VAL A 462 -49.00 6.75 -34.55
N CYS A 463 -50.16 7.20 -35.02
CA CYS A 463 -50.92 8.28 -34.37
C CYS A 463 -51.52 7.85 -33.04
N GLU A 464 -51.59 8.81 -32.13
CA GLU A 464 -52.31 8.68 -30.87
C GLU A 464 -53.82 8.68 -31.12
N GLU A 465 -54.58 8.16 -30.15
CA GLU A 465 -56.04 8.13 -30.24
C GLU A 465 -56.58 9.55 -30.40
N GLY A 466 -57.47 9.77 -31.37
CA GLY A 466 -57.97 11.09 -31.72
C GLY A 466 -57.24 11.79 -32.88
N TYR A 467 -56.21 11.16 -33.48
CA TYR A 467 -55.45 11.71 -34.60
C TYR A 467 -55.28 10.71 -35.75
N VAL A 468 -55.35 11.20 -36.98
CA VAL A 468 -55.20 10.44 -38.23
C VAL A 468 -54.36 11.22 -39.25
N GLY A 469 -54.03 10.58 -40.38
CA GLY A 469 -53.14 11.13 -41.40
C GLY A 469 -51.73 10.57 -41.32
N ASP A 470 -50.98 10.65 -42.42
CA ASP A 470 -49.64 10.06 -42.53
C ASP A 470 -48.62 10.71 -41.56
N ALA A 471 -48.87 11.96 -41.16
CA ALA A 471 -48.08 12.71 -40.19
C ALA A 471 -48.81 12.97 -38.86
N CYS A 472 -49.96 12.34 -38.62
CA CYS A 472 -50.81 12.56 -37.43
C CYS A 472 -51.23 14.02 -37.22
N ASP A 473 -51.47 14.71 -38.32
CA ASP A 473 -51.78 16.13 -38.41
C ASP A 473 -53.29 16.42 -38.30
N CYS A 474 -54.13 15.39 -38.47
CA CYS A 474 -55.57 15.56 -38.55
C CYS A 474 -56.26 15.03 -37.30
N SER A 475 -56.86 15.92 -36.50
CA SER A 475 -57.70 15.52 -35.36
C SER A 475 -59.02 14.91 -35.84
N THR A 476 -59.47 13.83 -35.20
CA THR A 476 -60.79 13.23 -35.41
C THR A 476 -61.87 13.86 -34.54
N GLU A 477 -61.51 14.81 -33.66
CA GLU A 477 -62.48 15.58 -32.90
C GLU A 477 -63.23 16.55 -33.82
N VAL A 478 -64.44 16.92 -33.40
CA VAL A 478 -65.34 17.81 -34.15
C VAL A 478 -65.90 18.94 -33.30
N ASP A 479 -65.39 19.11 -32.08
CA ASP A 479 -65.84 20.10 -31.09
C ASP A 479 -65.68 21.53 -31.62
N ARG A 480 -64.60 21.83 -32.35
CA ARG A 480 -64.37 23.16 -32.97
C ARG A 480 -65.15 23.38 -34.25
N CYS A 481 -65.81 22.35 -34.75
CA CYS A 481 -66.74 22.46 -35.87
C CYS A 481 -68.19 22.55 -35.41
N GLN A 482 -68.49 22.39 -34.11
CA GLN A 482 -69.85 22.37 -33.62
C GLN A 482 -70.37 23.80 -33.41
N SER A 483 -71.41 24.15 -34.15
CA SER A 483 -72.11 25.43 -34.04
C SER A 483 -73.02 25.47 -32.79
N PRO A 484 -73.40 26.67 -32.30
CA PRO A 484 -74.23 26.82 -31.10
C PRO A 484 -75.60 26.14 -31.19
N ASP A 485 -76.11 25.92 -32.39
CA ASP A 485 -77.34 25.20 -32.73
C ASP A 485 -77.16 23.67 -32.74
N GLY A 486 -75.94 23.19 -32.52
CA GLY A 486 -75.57 21.78 -32.51
C GLY A 486 -75.25 21.19 -33.88
N SER A 487 -75.36 21.96 -34.96
CA SER A 487 -74.98 21.52 -36.31
C SER A 487 -73.46 21.60 -36.49
N LEU A 488 -72.90 20.78 -37.39
CA LEU A 488 -71.48 20.90 -37.75
C LEU A 488 -71.32 21.93 -38.86
N CYS A 489 -70.44 22.91 -38.65
CA CYS A 489 -70.14 23.98 -39.59
C CYS A 489 -71.39 24.71 -40.06
N SER A 490 -72.30 24.99 -39.12
CA SER A 490 -73.60 25.66 -39.36
C SER A 490 -74.46 25.01 -40.45
N GLY A 491 -74.18 23.74 -40.80
CA GLY A 491 -74.81 23.04 -41.93
C GLY A 491 -74.31 23.45 -43.33
N HIS A 492 -73.30 24.31 -43.41
CA HIS A 492 -72.83 24.95 -44.65
C HIS A 492 -71.40 24.56 -45.06
N GLY A 493 -70.88 23.47 -44.49
CA GLY A 493 -69.53 22.97 -44.78
C GLY A 493 -69.30 21.54 -44.33
N GLN A 494 -68.08 21.04 -44.54
CA GLN A 494 -67.62 19.75 -44.01
C GLN A 494 -66.57 19.98 -42.94
N CYS A 495 -66.68 19.28 -41.80
CA CYS A 495 -65.63 19.30 -40.79
C CYS A 495 -64.51 18.34 -41.19
N LYS A 496 -63.31 18.86 -41.46
CA LYS A 496 -62.09 18.07 -41.69
C LYS A 496 -61.01 18.53 -40.73
N CYS A 497 -60.39 17.57 -40.03
CA CYS A 497 -59.33 17.84 -39.06
C CYS A 497 -59.73 18.87 -37.99
N ASN A 498 -60.96 18.76 -37.49
CA ASN A 498 -61.55 19.68 -36.52
C ASN A 498 -61.60 21.16 -36.99
N LYS A 499 -61.71 21.36 -38.30
CA LYS A 499 -61.86 22.68 -38.94
C LYS A 499 -62.93 22.62 -40.04
N CYS A 500 -63.73 23.65 -40.15
CA CYS A 500 -64.77 23.72 -41.16
C CYS A 500 -64.21 24.13 -42.53
N GLU A 501 -64.44 23.29 -43.54
CA GLU A 501 -64.30 23.62 -44.95
C GLU A 501 -65.66 24.09 -45.47
N CYS A 502 -65.83 25.40 -45.58
CA CYS A 502 -67.07 26.04 -46.01
C CYS A 502 -67.31 25.91 -47.51
N GLN A 503 -68.59 25.84 -47.90
CA GLN A 503 -68.99 25.95 -49.30
C GLN A 503 -68.79 27.40 -49.79
N ASP A 504 -68.55 27.60 -51.10
CA ASP A 504 -67.98 28.82 -51.69
C ASP A 504 -68.60 30.17 -51.28
N VAL A 505 -69.87 30.20 -50.87
CA VAL A 505 -70.59 31.44 -50.50
C VAL A 505 -70.62 31.72 -48.99
N TYR A 506 -70.11 30.79 -48.17
CA TYR A 506 -70.07 30.87 -46.71
C TYR A 506 -68.63 31.05 -46.21
N ALA A 507 -68.48 31.82 -45.16
CA ALA A 507 -67.22 32.18 -44.50
C ALA A 507 -67.38 32.14 -42.97
N GLY A 508 -66.29 32.33 -42.25
CA GLY A 508 -66.25 32.20 -40.79
C GLY A 508 -65.62 30.88 -40.33
N ALA A 509 -65.37 30.75 -39.03
CA ALA A 509 -64.72 29.57 -38.48
C ALA A 509 -65.64 28.34 -38.47
N LEU A 510 -66.96 28.58 -38.48
CA LEU A 510 -68.04 27.60 -38.45
C LEU A 510 -68.97 27.73 -39.65
N CYS A 511 -68.56 28.43 -40.72
CA CYS A 511 -69.39 28.72 -41.90
C CYS A 511 -70.69 29.46 -41.60
N GLU A 512 -70.69 30.31 -40.58
CA GLU A 512 -71.83 31.06 -40.06
C GLU A 512 -72.14 32.33 -40.85
N ASP A 513 -71.15 32.89 -41.54
CA ASP A 513 -71.27 34.14 -42.27
C ASP A 513 -71.53 33.86 -43.75
N CYS A 514 -72.59 34.42 -44.32
CA CYS A 514 -72.78 34.45 -45.77
C CYS A 514 -72.77 35.92 -46.24
N PRO A 515 -71.62 36.45 -46.70
CA PRO A 515 -71.48 37.87 -47.06
C PRO A 515 -72.33 38.29 -48.27
N VAL A 516 -72.84 37.31 -49.03
CA VAL A 516 -73.62 37.47 -50.26
C VAL A 516 -75.05 36.94 -50.13
N CYS A 517 -75.43 36.49 -48.93
CA CYS A 517 -76.80 36.34 -48.48
C CYS A 517 -77.20 37.61 -47.70
#